data_AF-A0A484Z724-F1
#
_entry.id   AF-A0A484Z724-F1
#
_cell.length_a   1.000
_cell.length_b   1.000
_cell.length_c   1.000
_cell.angle_alpha   90.00
_cell.angle_beta   90.00
_cell.angle_gamma   90.00
#
_symmetry.space_group_name_H-M   'P 1'
#
loop_
_entity.id
_entity.type
_entity.pdbx_description
1 polymer ?
#
loop_
_entity_poly.entity_id
_entity_poly.type
_entity_poly.pdbx_seq_one_letter_code
_entity_poly.pdbx_strand_id
1 'polypeptide(L)'
;MKNLYKIFGEHPQRAFKYIEKGLSKEQILEKTGLSLGVKDASLAIEEGEIFVIMGLSGSGKSTMVRLLNRLIEPTRGQVLIDGVDIARNIRC
;
A
#
# COMPACT_ATOMS: atom_id res chain seq x y z
N MET A 1 2.98 -10.25 -1.01
CA MET A 1 2.20 -9.12 -0.43
C MET A 1 0.72 -9.43 -0.45
N LYS A 2 -0.02 -9.10 0.61
CA LYS A 2 -1.47 -9.36 0.72
C LYS A 2 -2.22 -8.12 1.18
N ASN A 3 -3.23 -7.72 0.40
CA ASN A 3 -4.20 -6.65 0.70
C ASN A 3 -3.56 -5.35 1.20
N LEU A 4 -2.52 -4.87 0.52
CA LEU A 4 -1.79 -3.67 0.92
C LEU A 4 -2.59 -2.40 0.64
N TYR A 5 -2.65 -1.56 1.65
CA TYR A 5 -3.14 -0.20 1.56
C TYR A 5 -2.07 0.77 2.05
N LYS A 6 -1.93 1.89 1.35
CA LYS A 6 -1.17 3.04 1.84
C LYS A 6 -1.97 4.31 1.65
N ILE A 7 -2.21 4.98 2.77
CA ILE A 7 -2.93 6.25 2.86
C ILE A 7 -2.00 7.24 3.55
N PHE A 8 -1.86 8.42 2.96
CA PHE A 8 -1.02 9.51 3.47
C PHE A 8 -1.89 10.60 4.10
N GLY A 9 -1.36 11.22 5.15
CA GLY A 9 -2.03 12.26 5.94
C GLY A 9 -2.26 11.84 7.40
N GLU A 10 -2.80 12.77 8.19
CA GLU A 10 -3.09 12.59 9.61
C GLU A 10 -4.20 11.56 9.84
N HIS A 11 -4.02 10.64 10.80
CA HIS A 11 -5.00 9.61 11.15
C HIS A 11 -5.56 8.81 9.94
N PRO A 12 -4.70 8.11 9.17
CA PRO A 12 -5.05 7.50 7.88
C PRO A 12 -6.15 6.43 7.96
N GLN A 13 -6.37 5.84 9.13
CA GLN A 13 -7.42 4.83 9.34
C GLN A 13 -8.84 5.36 9.07
N ARG A 14 -9.06 6.67 9.17
CA ARG A 14 -10.38 7.28 8.93
C ARG A 14 -10.85 7.21 7.47
N ALA A 15 -9.93 6.98 6.53
CA ALA A 15 -10.28 6.84 5.11
C ALA A 15 -10.99 5.51 4.80
N PHE A 16 -10.81 4.45 5.60
CA PHE A 16 -11.40 3.14 5.29
C PHE A 16 -12.92 3.15 5.25
N LYS A 17 -13.58 3.94 6.11
CA LYS A 17 -15.05 4.10 6.09
C LYS A 17 -15.59 4.66 4.77
N TYR A 18 -14.74 5.31 3.97
CA TYR A 18 -15.09 5.83 2.63
C TYR A 18 -14.64 4.88 1.53
N ILE A 19 -13.50 4.21 1.70
CA ILE A 19 -13.03 3.16 0.79
C ILE A 19 -14.05 2.01 0.73
N GLU A 20 -14.56 1.57 1.89
CA GLU A 20 -15.58 0.52 2.02
C GLU A 20 -16.92 0.94 1.40
N LYS A 21 -17.20 2.24 1.33
CA LYS A 21 -18.36 2.81 0.61
C LYS A 21 -18.13 2.96 -0.90
N GLY A 22 -16.96 2.56 -1.40
CA GLY A 22 -16.63 2.60 -2.83
C GLY A 22 -16.27 3.99 -3.38
N LEU A 23 -15.96 4.97 -2.54
CA LEU A 23 -15.59 6.31 -3.02
C LEU A 23 -14.28 6.28 -3.83
N SER A 24 -14.18 7.19 -4.80
CA SER A 24 -12.96 7.39 -5.58
C SER A 24 -11.85 8.03 -4.75
N LYS A 25 -10.61 7.95 -5.25
CA LYS A 25 -9.44 8.58 -4.61
C LYS A 25 -9.62 10.08 -4.45
N GLU A 26 -10.16 10.74 -5.48
CA GLU A 26 -10.41 12.17 -5.53
C GLU A 26 -11.46 12.57 -4.50
N GLN A 27 -12.56 11.82 -4.42
CA GLN A 27 -13.62 12.06 -3.44
C GLN A 27 -13.13 11.86 -1.99
N ILE A 28 -12.27 10.86 -1.76
CA ILE A 28 -11.66 10.63 -0.44
C ILE A 28 -10.76 11.81 -0.08
N LEU A 29 -9.92 12.25 -1.02
CA LEU A 29 -9.04 13.40 -0.81
C LEU A 29 -9.83 14.66 -0.49
N GLU A 30 -10.86 14.98 -1.26
CA GLU A 30 -11.71 16.16 -1.05
C GLU A 30 -12.41 16.13 0.32
N LYS A 31 -12.93 14.97 0.73
CA LYS A 31 -13.69 14.84 1.98
C LYS A 31 -12.83 14.77 3.24
N THR A 32 -11.58 14.30 3.12
CA THR A 32 -10.78 13.93 4.29
C THR A 32 -9.40 14.59 4.34
N GLY A 33 -8.94 15.17 3.23
CA GLY A 33 -7.55 15.58 3.06
C GLY A 33 -6.56 14.42 2.95
N LEU A 34 -7.03 13.16 2.94
CA LEU A 34 -6.17 11.97 2.91
C LEU A 34 -5.94 11.51 1.47
N SER A 35 -4.67 11.26 1.13
CA SER A 35 -4.29 10.79 -0.20
C SER A 35 -4.16 9.27 -0.23
N LEU A 36 -4.96 8.61 -1.08
CA LEU A 36 -4.89 7.17 -1.30
C LEU A 36 -3.76 6.85 -2.29
N GLY A 37 -2.66 6.33 -1.76
CA GLY A 37 -1.45 6.00 -2.53
C GLY A 37 -1.49 4.61 -3.15
N VAL A 38 -1.93 3.61 -2.39
CA VAL A 38 -2.11 2.22 -2.83
C VAL A 38 -3.41 1.69 -2.25
N LYS A 39 -4.22 1.02 -3.07
CA LYS A 39 -5.52 0.44 -2.70
C LYS A 39 -5.52 -1.05 -3.03
N ASP A 40 -5.69 -1.87 -1.99
CA ASP A 40 -5.88 -3.32 -2.07
C ASP A 40 -4.91 -4.06 -3.00
N ALA A 41 -3.61 -3.77 -2.87
CA ALA A 41 -2.62 -4.42 -3.71
C ALA A 41 -2.21 -5.78 -3.14
N SER A 42 -2.39 -6.83 -3.94
CA SER A 42 -1.90 -8.17 -3.66
C SER A 42 -1.02 -8.63 -4.81
N LEU A 43 0.17 -9.14 -4.48
CA LEU A 43 1.16 -9.58 -5.45
C LEU A 43 2.02 -10.67 -4.83
N ALA A 44 2.27 -11.74 -5.58
CA ALA A 44 3.31 -12.71 -5.32
C ALA A 44 4.36 -12.57 -6.43
N ILE A 45 5.64 -12.66 -6.06
CA ILE A 45 6.78 -12.65 -6.97
C ILE A 45 7.61 -13.86 -6.57
N GLU A 46 7.84 -14.76 -7.51
CA GLU A 46 8.62 -15.97 -7.30
C GLU A 46 10.12 -15.70 -7.52
N GLU A 47 10.97 -16.59 -7.00
CA GLU A 47 12.42 -16.48 -7.16
C GLU A 47 12.81 -16.50 -8.65
N GLY A 48 13.64 -15.54 -9.07
CA GLY A 48 14.09 -15.40 -10.45
C GLY A 48 13.11 -14.65 -11.38
N GLU A 49 11.93 -14.24 -10.90
CA GLU A 49 11.00 -13.46 -11.71
C GLU A 49 11.41 -11.98 -11.82
N ILE A 50 11.30 -11.43 -13.03
CA ILE A 50 11.44 -9.99 -13.27
C ILE A 50 10.05 -9.34 -13.17
N PHE A 51 9.83 -8.56 -12.12
CA PHE A 51 8.60 -7.81 -11.93
C PHE A 51 8.75 -6.34 -12.39
N VAL A 52 7.88 -5.89 -13.30
CA VAL A 52 7.88 -4.53 -13.85
C VAL A 52 6.63 -3.77 -13.40
N ILE A 53 6.80 -2.56 -12.85
CA ILE A 53 5.70 -1.66 -12.47
C ILE A 53 5.62 -0.47 -13.43
N MET A 54 4.51 -0.37 -14.16
CA MET A 54 4.25 0.72 -15.12
C MET A 54 2.99 1.51 -14.75
N GLY A 55 2.82 2.69 -15.36
CA GLY A 55 1.65 3.55 -15.16
C GLY A 55 1.96 5.05 -15.11
N LEU A 56 0.92 5.88 -15.13
CA LEU A 56 1.01 7.35 -15.15
C LEU A 56 1.65 7.93 -13.88
N SER A 57 2.15 9.17 -13.95
CA SER A 57 2.63 9.87 -12.76
C SER A 57 1.53 9.95 -11.69
N GLY A 58 1.90 9.78 -10.41
CA GLY A 58 0.95 9.82 -9.30
C GLY A 58 0.08 8.56 -9.10
N SER A 59 0.21 7.51 -9.93
CA SER A 59 -0.58 6.28 -9.82
C SER A 59 -0.20 5.37 -8.64
N GLY A 60 0.86 5.69 -7.89
CA GLY A 60 1.30 4.92 -6.72
C GLY A 60 2.47 3.95 -6.97
N LYS A 61 3.09 3.94 -8.16
CA LYS A 61 4.22 3.04 -8.50
C LYS A 61 5.37 3.10 -7.48
N SER A 62 5.93 4.28 -7.27
CA SER A 62 7.04 4.45 -6.32
C SER A 62 6.60 4.20 -4.87
N THR A 63 5.32 4.37 -4.56
CA THR A 63 4.75 3.98 -3.26
C THR A 63 4.75 2.46 -3.11
N MET A 64 4.38 1.72 -4.15
CA MET A 64 4.43 0.25 -4.17
C MET A 64 5.86 -0.26 -3.94
N VAL A 65 6.84 0.27 -4.67
CA VAL A 65 8.26 -0.10 -4.51
C VAL A 65 8.75 0.17 -3.08
N ARG A 66 8.35 1.32 -2.50
CA ARG A 66 8.71 1.66 -1.12
C ARG A 66 8.02 0.76 -0.08
N LEU A 67 6.81 0.28 -0.36
CA LEU A 67 6.13 -0.71 0.50
C LEU A 67 6.82 -2.07 0.42
N LEU A 68 7.15 -2.52 -0.80
CA LEU A 68 7.91 -3.75 -1.04
C LEU A 68 9.24 -3.77 -0.27
N ASN A 69 10.02 -2.70 -0.42
CA ASN A 69 11.30 -2.53 0.29
C ASN A 69 11.13 -2.08 1.75
N ARG A 70 9.89 -1.91 2.20
CA ARG A 70 9.52 -1.42 3.54
C ARG A 70 10.20 -0.11 3.98
N LEU A 71 10.51 0.76 3.02
CA LEU A 71 10.92 2.14 3.30
C LEU A 71 9.76 2.97 3.88
N ILE A 72 8.52 2.52 3.67
CA ILE A 72 7.33 3.06 4.31
C ILE A 72 6.45 1.91 4.80
N GLU A 73 5.84 2.09 5.97
CA GLU A 73 4.90 1.10 6.52
C GLU A 73 3.54 1.18 5.80
N PRO A 74 2.88 0.02 5.54
CA PRO A 74 1.51 0.01 5.06
C PRO A 74 0.54 0.55 6.11
N THR A 75 -0.55 1.14 5.65
CA THR A 75 -1.67 1.51 6.53
C THR A 75 -2.48 0.28 6.94
N ARG A 76 -2.63 -0.69 6.03
CA ARG A 76 -3.19 -2.04 6.26
C ARG A 76 -2.53 -3.04 5.29
N GLY A 77 -2.62 -4.32 5.62
CA GLY A 77 -2.06 -5.41 4.83
C GLY A 77 -0.68 -5.84 5.31
N GLN A 78 -0.08 -6.78 4.59
CA GLN A 78 1.18 -7.40 4.97
C GLN A 78 2.13 -7.57 3.78
N VAL A 79 3.42 -7.40 4.06
CA VAL A 79 4.52 -7.73 3.15
C VAL A 79 5.18 -9.00 3.70
N LEU A 80 5.25 -10.03 2.87
CA LEU A 80 5.83 -11.33 3.21
C LEU A 80 7.02 -11.53 2.28
N ILE A 81 8.18 -11.88 2.83
CA ILE A 81 9.37 -12.32 2.09
C ILE A 81 9.66 -13.74 2.57
N ASP A 82 9.77 -14.70 1.64
CA ASP A 82 9.95 -16.13 1.94
C ASP A 82 8.90 -16.68 2.93
N GLY A 83 7.66 -16.21 2.81
CA GLY A 83 6.56 -16.56 3.71
C GLY A 83 6.63 -15.93 5.11
N VAL A 84 7.69 -15.19 5.43
CA VAL A 84 7.88 -14.51 6.71
C VAL A 84 7.38 -13.07 6.62
N ASP A 85 6.53 -12.68 7.57
CA ASP A 85 6.14 -11.28 7.73
C ASP A 85 7.32 -10.49 8.28
N ILE A 86 7.91 -9.67 7.41
CA ILE A 86 9.05 -8.83 7.77
C ILE A 86 8.68 -7.84 8.88
N ALA A 87 7.40 -7.48 9.05
CA ALA A 87 6.93 -6.58 10.11
C ALA A 87 7.14 -7.12 11.52
N ARG A 88 7.14 -8.45 11.69
CA ARG A 88 7.20 -9.10 13.00
C ARG A 88 8.58 -9.56 13.41
N ASN A 89 9.60 -9.43 12.54
CA ASN A 89 10.89 -10.11 12.74
C ASN A 89 12.13 -9.19 12.70
N ILE A 90 12.01 -7.91 13.02
CA ILE A 90 13.18 -7.12 13.43
C ILE A 90 13.49 -7.52 14.88
N ARG A 91 14.28 -8.59 15.05
CA ARG A 91 14.99 -8.80 16.31
C ARG A 91 16.17 -7.83 16.33
N CYS A 92 16.10 -6.86 17.24
CA CYS A 92 17.30 -6.28 17.84
C CYS A 92 17.99 -7.34 18.70
#